data_AF-W9G0K0-F1
#
_entry.id   AF-W9G0K0-F1
#
_cell.length_a   1.000
_cell.length_b   1.000
_cell.length_c   1.000
_cell.angle_alpha   90.00
_cell.angle_beta   90.00
_cell.angle_gamma   90.00
#
_symmetry.space_group_name_H-M   'P 1'
#
loop_
_entity.id
_entity.type
_entity.pdbx_description
1 polymer ?
#
loop_
_entity_poly.entity_id
_entity_poly.type
_entity_poly.pdbx_seq_one_letter_code
_entity_poly.pdbx_strand_id
1 'polypeptide(L)'
;MTAAHLRRPPISMAVLDLLERSRSTLESACRTTDASERYLDAHLGALRAAAAIVAARTTPSPRSRPRSVWQVLPGIAPELGEWAAFFAACSAQRSVIDRGGRIPVREADDLLRQAEMFLEIVQDLLGVPLTVPLPDLITPVSGAPAPGTRVAAVGDAPGARVVASRPSGSRPNGA
;
A
#
# COMPACT_ATOMS: atom_id res chain seq x y z
N MET A 1 29.73 5.29 -28.94
CA MET A 1 28.33 4.85 -28.80
C MET A 1 27.92 5.00 -27.34
N THR A 2 27.48 6.19 -26.95
CA THR A 2 27.07 6.50 -25.57
C THR A 2 25.64 6.00 -25.35
N ALA A 3 25.48 5.03 -24.45
CA ALA A 3 24.18 4.57 -23.97
C ALA A 3 23.55 5.68 -23.12
N ALA A 4 22.52 6.34 -23.67
CA ALA A 4 21.69 7.25 -22.90
C ALA A 4 20.85 6.40 -21.94
N HIS A 5 21.28 6.30 -20.67
CA HIS A 5 20.40 5.92 -19.58
C HIS A 5 19.29 6.97 -19.50
N LEU A 6 18.13 6.68 -20.09
CA LEU A 6 16.93 7.44 -19.82
C LEU A 6 16.63 7.27 -18.33
N ARG A 7 17.03 8.25 -17.51
CA ARG A 7 16.56 8.37 -16.13
C ARG A 7 15.04 8.47 -16.22
N ARG A 8 14.35 7.37 -15.94
CA ARG A 8 12.92 7.43 -15.62
C ARG A 8 12.81 8.36 -14.42
N PRO A 9 12.11 9.50 -14.52
CA PRO A 9 11.94 10.37 -13.37
C PRO A 9 11.33 9.57 -12.22
N PRO A 10 11.76 9.81 -10.96
CA PRO A 10 11.22 9.11 -9.82
C PRO A 10 9.71 9.30 -9.78
N ILE A 11 8.98 8.22 -9.50
CA ILE A 11 7.52 8.24 -9.37
C ILE A 11 7.16 9.27 -8.29
N SER A 12 6.25 10.20 -8.63
CA SER A 12 5.91 11.29 -7.73
C SER A 12 5.16 10.77 -6.50
N MET A 13 5.31 11.44 -5.36
CA MET A 13 4.57 11.08 -4.13
C MET A 13 3.05 11.08 -4.34
N ALA A 14 2.55 11.95 -5.21
CA ALA A 14 1.13 12.00 -5.57
C ALA A 14 0.64 10.71 -6.26
N VAL A 15 1.49 10.09 -7.10
CA VAL A 15 1.17 8.81 -7.74
C VAL A 15 1.08 7.71 -6.70
N LEU A 16 2.02 7.64 -5.76
CA LEU A 16 2.02 6.65 -4.68
C LEU A 16 0.81 6.80 -3.75
N ASP A 17 0.46 8.03 -3.36
CA ASP A 17 -0.74 8.32 -2.54
C ASP A 17 -2.03 7.89 -3.26
N LEU A 18 -2.13 8.11 -4.58
CA LEU A 18 -3.29 7.65 -5.36
C LEU A 18 -3.39 6.12 -5.44
N LEU A 19 -2.28 5.41 -5.60
CA LEU A 19 -2.25 3.95 -5.60
C LEU A 19 -2.62 3.38 -4.22
N GLU A 20 -2.09 3.94 -3.14
CA GLU A 20 -2.41 3.51 -1.77
C GLU A 20 -3.90 3.72 -1.47
N ARG A 21 -4.44 4.90 -1.81
CA ARG A 21 -5.87 5.15 -1.66
C ARG A 21 -6.71 4.22 -2.51
N SER A 22 -6.28 3.92 -3.74
CA SER A 22 -6.95 2.94 -4.59
C SER A 22 -7.04 1.58 -3.89
N ARG A 23 -5.90 1.07 -3.40
CA ARG A 23 -5.83 -0.20 -2.68
C ARG A 23 -6.73 -0.22 -1.45
N SER A 24 -6.61 0.78 -0.57
CA SER A 24 -7.43 0.91 0.64
C SER A 24 -8.93 0.92 0.32
N THR A 25 -9.32 1.52 -0.80
CA THR A 25 -10.73 1.54 -1.25
C THR A 25 -11.20 0.17 -1.71
N LEU A 26 -10.38 -0.55 -2.48
CA LEU A 26 -10.73 -1.91 -2.91
C LEU A 26 -10.79 -2.87 -1.73
N GLU A 27 -9.91 -2.73 -0.74
CA GLU A 27 -10.00 -3.47 0.50
C GLU A 27 -11.29 -3.19 1.29
N SER A 28 -11.78 -1.95 1.27
CA SER A 28 -13.11 -1.60 1.81
C SER A 28 -14.23 -2.29 1.03
N ALA A 29 -14.17 -2.25 -0.31
CA ALA A 29 -15.14 -2.92 -1.18
C ALA A 29 -15.21 -4.44 -0.94
N CYS A 30 -14.09 -5.08 -0.63
CA CYS A 30 -14.03 -6.50 -0.28
C CYS A 30 -14.72 -6.81 1.07
N ARG A 31 -14.75 -5.85 2.00
CA ARG A 31 -15.28 -6.03 3.36
C ARG A 31 -16.75 -5.64 3.49
N THR A 32 -17.26 -4.76 2.61
CA THR A 32 -18.68 -4.38 2.65
C THR A 32 -19.58 -5.55 2.24
N THR A 33 -20.78 -5.57 2.83
CA THR A 33 -21.85 -6.53 2.53
C THR A 33 -22.95 -5.94 1.65
N ASP A 34 -22.94 -4.62 1.43
CA ASP A 34 -23.90 -3.95 0.55
C ASP A 34 -23.38 -3.92 -0.89
N ALA A 35 -24.20 -4.40 -1.84
CA ALA A 35 -23.81 -4.49 -3.24
C ALA A 35 -23.61 -3.12 -3.90
N SER A 36 -24.37 -2.11 -3.47
CA SER A 36 -24.28 -0.76 -4.04
C SER A 36 -23.03 -0.06 -3.51
N GLU A 37 -22.75 -0.18 -2.22
CA GLU A 37 -21.50 0.30 -1.61
C GLU A 37 -20.28 -0.38 -2.23
N ARG A 38 -20.31 -1.71 -2.40
CA ARG A 38 -19.24 -2.46 -3.09
C ARG A 38 -18.99 -1.93 -4.50
N TYR A 39 -20.06 -1.69 -5.25
CA TYR A 39 -19.97 -1.15 -6.61
C TYR A 39 -19.36 0.26 -6.62
N LEU A 40 -19.80 1.13 -5.72
CA LEU A 40 -19.31 2.51 -5.61
C LEU A 40 -17.82 2.55 -5.22
N ASP A 41 -17.42 1.75 -4.23
CA ASP A 41 -16.04 1.66 -3.77
C ASP A 41 -15.14 1.05 -4.85
N ALA A 42 -15.57 -0.02 -5.53
CA ALA A 42 -14.83 -0.61 -6.65
C ALA A 42 -14.57 0.42 -7.76
N HIS A 43 -15.60 1.18 -8.16
CA HIS A 43 -15.46 2.23 -9.16
C HIS A 43 -14.52 3.35 -8.69
N LEU A 44 -14.61 3.75 -7.43
CA LEU A 44 -13.77 4.79 -6.84
C LEU A 44 -12.29 4.35 -6.74
N GLY A 45 -12.03 3.09 -6.42
CA GLY A 45 -10.69 2.49 -6.48
C GLY A 45 -10.11 2.62 -7.89
N ALA A 46 -10.84 2.16 -8.90
CA ALA A 46 -10.42 2.28 -10.30
C ALA A 46 -10.17 3.74 -10.73
N LEU A 47 -11.02 4.68 -10.33
CA LEU A 47 -10.83 6.12 -10.59
C LEU A 47 -9.50 6.64 -10.04
N ARG A 48 -9.12 6.22 -8.82
CA ARG A 48 -7.87 6.61 -8.17
C ARG A 48 -6.64 6.02 -8.89
N ALA A 49 -6.72 4.75 -9.31
CA ALA A 49 -5.69 4.12 -10.13
C ALA A 49 -5.49 4.85 -11.48
N ALA A 50 -6.58 5.20 -12.17
CA ALA A 50 -6.50 5.95 -13.42
C ALA A 50 -5.92 7.37 -13.22
N ALA A 51 -6.28 8.04 -12.12
CA ALA A 51 -5.70 9.33 -11.76
C ALA A 51 -4.19 9.22 -11.50
N ALA A 52 -3.69 8.08 -10.99
CA ALA A 52 -2.26 7.85 -10.80
C ALA A 52 -1.50 7.84 -12.15
N ILE A 53 -2.06 7.20 -13.18
CA ILE A 53 -1.49 7.26 -14.54
C ILE A 53 -1.46 8.69 -15.08
N VAL A 54 -2.55 9.45 -14.89
CA VAL A 54 -2.62 10.86 -15.31
C VAL A 54 -1.56 11.68 -14.60
N ALA A 55 -1.44 11.54 -13.27
CA ALA A 55 -0.43 12.24 -12.48
C ALA A 55 1.01 11.87 -12.87
N ALA A 56 1.23 10.63 -13.31
CA ALA A 56 2.55 10.16 -13.76
C ALA A 56 2.94 10.66 -15.16
N ARG A 57 1.96 10.84 -16.06
CA ARG A 57 2.20 11.13 -17.48
C ARG A 57 1.91 12.57 -17.90
N THR A 58 1.23 13.35 -17.06
CA THR A 58 0.88 14.74 -17.37
C THR A 58 1.57 15.72 -16.45
N THR A 59 1.93 16.88 -16.98
CA THR A 59 2.37 18.02 -16.17
C THR A 59 1.13 18.76 -15.66
N PRO A 60 1.05 19.13 -14.36
CA PRO A 60 -0.07 19.89 -13.83
C PRO A 60 -0.27 21.18 -14.62
N SER A 61 -1.42 21.32 -15.29
CA SER A 61 -1.76 22.51 -16.06
C SER A 61 -2.90 23.27 -15.37
N PRO A 62 -2.72 24.56 -15.02
CA PRO A 62 -3.68 25.34 -14.24
C PRO A 62 -4.98 25.71 -14.99
N ARG A 63 -5.20 25.23 -16.22
CA ARG A 63 -6.33 25.63 -17.07
C ARG A 63 -7.12 24.49 -17.73
N SER A 64 -7.04 23.27 -17.23
CA SER A 64 -7.85 22.19 -17.81
C SER A 64 -9.25 22.14 -17.16
N ARG A 65 -10.29 22.27 -18.00
CA ARG A 65 -11.70 21.99 -17.65
C ARG A 65 -11.83 20.57 -17.06
N PRO A 66 -12.77 20.29 -16.13
CA PRO A 66 -12.95 18.95 -15.60
C PRO A 66 -13.50 18.02 -16.69
N ARG A 67 -12.60 17.38 -17.45
CA ARG A 67 -12.93 16.18 -18.22
C ARG A 67 -12.90 15.00 -17.26
N SER A 68 -13.81 14.05 -17.45
CA SER A 68 -13.76 12.80 -16.72
C SER A 68 -12.40 12.13 -16.98
N VAL A 69 -11.79 11.53 -15.95
CA VAL A 69 -10.51 10.84 -16.09
C VAL A 69 -10.56 9.78 -17.19
N TRP A 70 -11.71 9.12 -17.35
CA TRP A 70 -11.97 8.12 -18.39
C TRP A 70 -11.97 8.70 -19.82
N GLN A 71 -12.23 10.00 -19.98
CA GLN A 71 -12.11 10.67 -21.28
C GLN A 71 -10.68 11.10 -21.60
N VAL A 72 -9.85 11.32 -20.58
CA VAL A 72 -8.46 11.75 -20.72
C VAL A 72 -7.54 10.56 -20.93
N LEU A 73 -7.81 9.45 -20.25
CA LEU A 73 -6.95 8.28 -20.19
C LEU A 73 -6.52 7.74 -21.57
N PRO A 74 -7.42 7.56 -22.56
CA PRO A 74 -7.03 7.02 -23.87
C PRO A 74 -6.03 7.91 -24.63
N GLY A 75 -6.01 9.22 -24.36
CA GLY A 75 -5.09 10.16 -25.01
C GLY A 75 -3.66 10.09 -24.46
N ILE A 76 -3.48 9.64 -23.22
CA ILE A 76 -2.17 9.59 -22.54
C ILE A 76 -1.69 8.16 -22.26
N ALA A 77 -2.60 7.20 -22.29
CA ALA A 77 -2.39 5.76 -22.08
C ALA A 77 -3.36 4.98 -22.97
N PRO A 78 -3.12 4.97 -24.30
CA PRO A 78 -3.98 4.27 -25.25
C PRO A 78 -4.11 2.77 -24.96
N GLU A 79 -3.09 2.15 -24.35
CA GLU A 79 -3.12 0.78 -23.85
C GLU A 79 -4.20 0.53 -22.77
N LEU A 80 -4.69 1.58 -22.12
CA LEU A 80 -5.79 1.54 -21.16
C LEU A 80 -7.13 2.01 -21.78
N GLY A 81 -7.21 2.13 -23.10
CA GLY A 81 -8.39 2.64 -23.80
C GLY A 81 -9.64 1.78 -23.58
N GLU A 82 -9.50 0.46 -23.65
CA GLU A 82 -10.61 -0.47 -23.40
C GLU A 82 -11.11 -0.39 -21.95
N TRP A 83 -10.18 -0.30 -21.01
CA TRP A 83 -10.47 -0.08 -19.59
C TRP A 83 -11.22 1.23 -19.36
N ALA A 84 -10.79 2.31 -20.01
CA ALA A 84 -11.46 3.61 -19.92
C ALA A 84 -12.90 3.54 -20.44
N ALA A 85 -13.14 2.86 -21.57
CA ALA A 85 -14.47 2.67 -22.13
C ALA A 85 -15.36 1.84 -21.19
N PHE A 86 -14.83 0.75 -20.64
CA PHE A 86 -15.52 -0.10 -19.67
C PHE A 86 -15.98 0.70 -18.43
N PHE A 87 -15.05 1.38 -17.75
CA PHE A 87 -15.40 2.14 -16.54
C PHE A 87 -16.27 3.38 -16.84
N ALA A 88 -16.16 3.97 -18.03
CA ALA A 88 -17.09 5.03 -18.44
C ALA A 88 -18.53 4.50 -18.56
N ALA A 89 -18.73 3.30 -19.13
CA ALA A 89 -20.04 2.66 -19.18
C ALA A 89 -20.61 2.38 -17.78
N CYS A 90 -19.75 1.95 -16.84
CA CYS A 90 -20.11 1.73 -15.44
C CYS A 90 -20.63 2.99 -14.73
N SER A 91 -20.22 4.20 -15.15
CA SER A 91 -20.70 5.43 -14.52
C SER A 91 -22.23 5.64 -14.64
N ALA A 92 -22.89 5.03 -15.63
CA ALA A 92 -24.35 5.08 -15.77
C ALA A 92 -25.08 4.31 -14.66
N GLN A 93 -24.53 3.18 -14.22
CA GLN A 93 -25.05 2.38 -13.11
C GLN A 93 -24.91 3.12 -11.78
N ARG A 94 -23.87 3.94 -11.61
CA ARG A 94 -23.73 4.83 -10.45
C ARG A 94 -24.90 5.80 -10.31
N SER A 95 -25.37 6.39 -11.41
CA SER A 95 -26.56 7.24 -11.40
C SER A 95 -27.86 6.50 -11.03
N VAL A 96 -27.91 5.18 -11.20
CA VAL A 96 -29.03 4.36 -10.73
C VAL A 96 -28.98 4.22 -9.20
N ILE A 97 -27.80 3.94 -8.65
CA ILE A 97 -27.57 3.87 -7.20
C ILE A 97 -27.90 5.21 -6.52
N ASP A 98 -27.44 6.33 -7.08
CA ASP A 98 -27.70 7.68 -6.54
C ASP A 98 -29.20 8.02 -6.46
N ARG A 99 -30.02 7.38 -7.31
CA ARG A 99 -31.48 7.49 -7.30
C ARG A 99 -32.17 6.47 -6.38
N GLY A 100 -31.41 5.74 -5.55
CA GLY A 100 -31.91 4.69 -4.67
C GLY A 100 -32.18 3.35 -5.36
N GLY A 101 -31.71 3.18 -6.60
CA GLY A 101 -31.79 1.91 -7.31
C GLY A 101 -30.83 0.87 -6.74
N ARG A 102 -31.14 -0.41 -6.95
CA ARG A 102 -30.31 -1.54 -6.49
C ARG A 102 -29.49 -2.10 -7.64
N ILE A 103 -28.25 -2.47 -7.35
CA ILE A 103 -27.36 -3.21 -8.27
C ILE A 103 -27.39 -4.69 -7.88
N PRO A 104 -27.46 -5.62 -8.84
CA PRO A 104 -27.33 -7.04 -8.54
C PRO A 104 -25.94 -7.38 -7.99
N VAL A 105 -25.89 -8.24 -6.97
CA VAL A 105 -24.64 -8.65 -6.28
C VAL A 105 -23.55 -9.09 -7.26
N ARG A 106 -23.93 -9.87 -8.28
CA ARG A 106 -23.00 -10.35 -9.30
C ARG A 106 -22.30 -9.20 -10.04
N GLU A 107 -23.03 -8.16 -10.38
CA GLU A 107 -22.48 -7.01 -11.11
C GLU A 107 -21.54 -6.19 -10.24
N ALA A 108 -21.82 -6.09 -8.94
CA ALA A 108 -20.91 -5.49 -7.97
C ALA A 108 -19.62 -6.32 -7.81
N ASP A 109 -19.74 -7.65 -7.73
CA ASP A 109 -18.58 -8.55 -7.63
C ASP A 109 -17.73 -8.55 -8.90
N ASP A 110 -18.38 -8.53 -10.07
CA ASP A 110 -17.69 -8.46 -11.36
C ASP A 110 -16.96 -7.12 -11.50
N LEU A 111 -17.58 -6.00 -11.11
CA LEU A 111 -16.89 -4.71 -11.11
C LEU A 111 -15.70 -4.69 -10.15
N LEU A 112 -15.82 -5.28 -8.96
CA LEU A 112 -14.72 -5.38 -8.00
C LEU A 112 -13.52 -6.14 -8.59
N ARG A 113 -13.75 -7.32 -9.19
CA ARG A 113 -12.70 -8.10 -9.87
C ARG A 113 -12.03 -7.30 -10.99
N GLN A 114 -12.82 -6.59 -11.80
CA GLN A 114 -12.30 -5.75 -12.87
C GLN A 114 -11.48 -4.57 -12.33
N ALA A 115 -11.88 -3.97 -11.19
CA ALA A 115 -11.14 -2.89 -10.56
C ALA A 115 -9.80 -3.36 -9.94
N GLU A 116 -9.77 -4.54 -9.33
CA GLU A 116 -8.54 -5.17 -8.83
C GLU A 116 -7.55 -5.45 -9.97
N MET A 117 -8.02 -6.12 -11.04
CA MET A 117 -7.21 -6.38 -12.23
C MET A 117 -6.69 -5.10 -12.86
N PHE A 118 -7.51 -4.05 -12.93
CA PHE A 118 -7.08 -2.75 -13.45
C PHE A 118 -5.99 -2.11 -12.58
N LEU A 119 -6.10 -2.20 -11.25
CA LEU A 119 -5.09 -1.69 -10.33
C LEU A 119 -3.74 -2.44 -10.49
N GLU A 120 -3.76 -3.75 -10.70
CA GLU A 120 -2.56 -4.54 -11.01
C GLU A 120 -1.88 -4.05 -12.29
N ILE A 121 -2.63 -3.91 -13.38
CA ILE A 121 -2.13 -3.40 -14.67
C ILE A 121 -1.51 -2.00 -14.51
N VAL A 122 -2.17 -1.11 -13.76
CA VAL A 122 -1.68 0.25 -13.50
C VAL A 122 -0.36 0.24 -12.72
N GLN A 123 -0.25 -0.62 -11.70
CA GLN A 123 0.96 -0.77 -10.89
C GLN A 123 2.13 -1.29 -11.73
N ASP A 124 1.90 -2.32 -12.55
CA ASP A 124 2.89 -2.85 -13.48
C ASP A 124 3.38 -1.79 -14.47
N LEU A 125 2.45 -1.02 -15.04
CA LEU A 125 2.75 0.05 -15.99
C LEU A 125 3.59 1.17 -15.37
N LEU A 126 3.34 1.47 -14.10
CA LEU A 126 4.12 2.44 -13.32
C LEU A 126 5.44 1.87 -12.80
N GLY A 127 5.61 0.54 -12.80
CA GLY A 127 6.77 -0.14 -12.22
C GLY A 127 6.79 -0.08 -10.69
N VAL A 128 5.61 0.01 -10.05
CA VAL A 128 5.44 -0.07 -8.60
C VAL A 128 4.97 -1.49 -8.28
N PRO A 129 5.79 -2.34 -7.63
CA PRO A 129 5.29 -3.64 -7.21
C PRO A 129 4.17 -3.49 -6.16
N LEU A 130 3.19 -4.38 -6.19
CA LEU A 130 2.30 -4.66 -5.05
C LEU A 130 3.18 -5.05 -3.85
N THR A 131 3.59 -4.10 -3.02
CA THR A 131 4.43 -4.42 -1.87
C THR A 131 3.64 -5.32 -0.93
N VAL A 132 4.07 -6.58 -0.82
CA VAL A 132 3.84 -7.46 0.33
C VAL A 132 5.02 -7.21 1.28
N PRO A 133 4.78 -6.87 2.57
CA PRO A 133 5.88 -6.59 3.49
C PRO A 133 6.74 -7.85 3.72
N LEU A 134 8.06 -7.66 3.76
CA LEU A 134 8.97 -8.67 4.30
C LEU A 134 8.71 -8.83 5.80
N PRO A 135 8.80 -10.03 6.39
CA PRO A 135 8.75 -10.21 7.83
C PRO A 135 9.90 -9.46 8.55
N ASP A 136 9.58 -8.70 9.59
CA ASP A 136 10.51 -7.82 10.34
C ASP A 136 11.51 -8.54 11.27
N LEU A 137 11.50 -9.87 11.36
CA LEU A 137 12.39 -10.59 12.28
C LEU A 137 13.73 -10.91 11.63
N ILE A 138 14.64 -9.93 11.63
CA ILE A 138 16.08 -10.20 11.55
C ILE A 138 16.55 -10.60 12.96
N THR A 139 16.78 -11.89 13.17
CA THR A 139 17.43 -12.38 14.39
C THR A 139 18.86 -11.83 14.47
N PRO A 140 19.26 -11.12 15.54
CA PRO A 140 20.62 -10.61 15.66
C PRO A 140 21.63 -11.76 15.77
N VAL A 141 22.69 -11.72 14.96
CA VAL A 141 23.89 -12.55 15.18
C VAL A 141 24.62 -11.99 16.41
N SER A 142 24.60 -12.74 17.50
CA SER A 142 25.47 -12.46 18.65
C SER A 142 26.91 -12.76 18.24
N GLY A 143 27.62 -11.74 17.76
CA GLY A 143 29.08 -11.77 17.69
C GLY A 143 29.64 -11.82 19.10
N ALA A 144 30.25 -12.94 19.48
CA ALA A 144 30.95 -13.05 20.76
C ALA A 144 32.04 -11.97 20.85
N PRO A 145 32.10 -11.15 21.92
CA PRO A 145 33.21 -10.24 22.10
C PRO A 145 34.48 -11.04 22.38
N ALA A 146 35.48 -10.90 21.50
CA ALA A 146 36.84 -11.36 21.76
C ALA A 146 37.38 -10.67 23.03
N PRO A 147 37.98 -11.41 23.99
CA PRO A 147 38.54 -10.80 25.19
C PRO A 147 39.75 -9.92 24.84
N GLY A 148 39.52 -8.61 24.85
CA GLY A 148 40.53 -7.58 24.64
C GLY A 148 41.39 -7.35 25.88
N THR A 149 42.70 -7.42 25.65
CA THR A 149 43.82 -6.88 26.42
C THR A 149 43.49 -5.58 27.18
N ARG A 150 43.67 -5.58 28.51
CA ARG A 150 43.75 -4.36 29.31
C ARG A 150 45.10 -4.31 30.02
N VAL A 151 45.93 -3.36 29.64
CA VAL A 151 47.25 -3.09 30.24
C VAL A 151 47.09 -2.06 31.36
N ALA A 152 47.58 -2.46 32.55
CA ALA A 152 48.16 -1.71 33.68
C ALA A 152 47.33 -0.60 34.37
N ALA A 153 47.46 -0.28 35.66
CA ALA A 153 48.06 -0.86 36.87
C ALA A 153 47.66 0.08 38.04
N VAL A 154 48.02 -0.30 39.29
CA VAL A 154 47.86 0.42 40.57
C VAL A 154 46.46 0.30 41.19
N GLY A 155 46.27 -0.14 42.43
CA GLY A 155 47.17 -0.51 43.52
C GLY A 155 46.36 -0.56 44.82
N ASP A 156 46.77 -1.47 45.69
CA ASP A 156 46.43 -1.61 47.11
C ASP A 156 45.10 -2.26 47.53
N ALA A 157 45.23 -3.17 48.50
CA ALA A 157 44.20 -3.94 49.19
C ALA A 157 44.14 -3.46 50.66
N PRO A 158 43.54 -4.16 51.66
CA PRO A 158 42.49 -5.18 51.66
C PRO A 158 41.35 -4.84 52.66
N GLY A 159 40.27 -5.64 52.69
CA GLY A 159 39.49 -5.76 53.93
C GLY A 159 38.02 -6.19 53.82
N ALA A 160 37.69 -7.17 54.65
CA ALA A 160 36.37 -7.49 55.22
C ALA A 160 35.38 -8.37 54.43
N ARG A 161 35.42 -9.66 54.80
CA ARG A 161 34.29 -10.61 54.89
C ARG A 161 33.10 -10.02 55.66
N VAL A 162 31.87 -10.27 55.18
CA VAL A 162 30.65 -10.61 55.97
C VAL A 162 29.75 -11.43 55.02
N VAL A 163 29.62 -12.76 55.16
CA VAL A 163 28.64 -13.52 55.97
C VAL A 163 27.17 -13.42 55.47
N ALA A 164 26.62 -14.62 55.16
CA ALA A 164 25.24 -15.12 55.22
C ALA A 164 24.06 -14.14 55.01
N SER A 165 23.02 -14.48 54.25
CA SER A 165 22.02 -15.49 54.69
C SER A 165 21.02 -15.84 53.57
N ARG A 166 20.76 -17.14 53.38
CA ARG A 166 19.42 -17.69 53.05
C ARG A 166 18.60 -17.71 54.36
N PRO A 167 17.26 -17.60 54.41
CA PRO A 167 16.38 -18.62 53.81
C PRO A 167 14.92 -18.22 53.45
N SER A 168 14.23 -19.20 52.85
CA SER A 168 12.82 -19.62 53.05
C SER A 168 11.62 -18.70 52.82
N GLY A 169 10.67 -19.25 52.06
CA GLY A 169 9.22 -19.15 52.31
C GLY A 169 8.41 -18.80 51.06
N SER A 170 7.60 -19.71 50.53
CA SER A 170 6.14 -19.81 50.80
C SER A 170 5.34 -18.88 49.85
N ARG A 171 4.37 -19.27 49.01
CA ARG A 171 3.43 -20.41 48.87
C ARG A 171 2.84 -20.39 47.43
N PRO A 172 2.20 -21.47 46.96
CA PRO A 172 1.29 -21.44 45.82
C PRO A 172 -0.16 -21.11 46.24
N ASN A 173 -0.91 -20.46 45.35
CA ASN A 173 -2.36 -20.27 45.37
C ASN A 173 -2.75 -20.36 43.87
N GLY A 174 -3.64 -21.21 43.37
CA GLY A 174 -4.90 -21.72 43.90
C GLY A 174 -5.99 -21.30 42.90
N ALA A 175 -6.29 -22.16 41.92
CA ALA A 175 -7.53 -22.27 41.14
C ALA A 175 -7.35 -23.35 40.06
#